data_AF-A0A3S1GFP8-F1
#
_entry.id   AF-A0A3S1GFP8-F1
#
_cell.length_a   1.000
_cell.length_b   1.000
_cell.length_c   1.000
_cell.angle_alpha   90.00
_cell.angle_beta   90.00
_cell.angle_gamma   90.00
#
_symmetry.space_group_name_H-M   'P 1'
#
loop_
_entity.id
_entity.type
_entity.pdbx_description
1 polymer ?
#
loop_
_entity_poly.entity_id
_entity_poly.type
_entity_poly.pdbx_seq_one_letter_code
_entity_poly.pdbx_strand_id
1 'polypeptide(L)'
;MDLNSLLKQIQNGGYNYSNGGNWYTGGSNGWTGNTGSGNTGSGNTGSGNTGSGNTGSGNTGNTNSGSNSGNIGSGSAGNTGSGSGSTGNAGSGSGSTSGSTGSGSGTTQSDFATQVITLVNKERAAAGLSALKSDSKLTQVALAKAKDMYNNNYFDHNSPTYGSPFDMMKQFGVSYSYAGENIAKGQQNPQAVMTAWMNSSGHKANILGGNYSSIGVAYYNGVWVQEFTG
;
A
#
# COMPACT_ATOMS: atom_id res chain seq x y z
N MET A 1 -18.79 -23.04 3.66
CA MET A 1 -19.43 -21.81 4.21
C MET A 1 -19.49 -20.81 3.08
N ASP A 2 -20.70 -20.43 2.68
CA ASP A 2 -20.97 -19.52 1.54
C ASP A 2 -20.60 -18.07 1.91
N LEU A 3 -20.05 -17.30 0.95
CA LEU A 3 -19.72 -15.88 1.06
C LEU A 3 -20.90 -15.04 1.57
N ASN A 4 -22.13 -15.44 1.28
CA ASN A 4 -23.34 -14.77 1.78
C ASN A 4 -23.53 -14.88 3.30
N SER A 5 -22.94 -15.89 3.95
CA SER A 5 -23.01 -16.08 5.40
C SER A 5 -21.98 -15.23 6.16
N LEU A 6 -20.89 -14.82 5.51
CA LEU A 6 -19.83 -13.99 6.12
C LEU A 6 -20.22 -12.50 6.17
N LEU A 7 -21.01 -12.05 5.20
CA LEU A 7 -21.48 -10.66 5.11
C LEU A 7 -22.44 -10.25 6.24
N LYS A 8 -23.09 -11.21 6.91
CA LYS A 8 -23.99 -10.91 8.05
C LYS A 8 -23.28 -10.76 9.40
N GLN A 9 -22.00 -11.11 9.53
CA GLN A 9 -21.26 -10.94 10.80
C GLN A 9 -20.54 -9.59 10.92
N ILE A 10 -20.28 -8.89 9.81
CA ILE A 10 -19.48 -7.65 9.83
C ILE A 10 -20.30 -6.42 10.26
N GLN A 11 -21.64 -6.45 10.16
CA GLN A 11 -22.48 -5.29 10.48
C GLN A 11 -22.71 -5.03 11.98
N ASN A 12 -22.33 -5.95 12.89
CA ASN A 12 -22.69 -5.84 14.32
C ASN A 12 -21.52 -5.86 15.32
N GLY A 13 -20.26 -5.83 14.87
CA GLY A 13 -19.10 -5.97 15.77
C GLY A 13 -18.27 -4.69 15.90
N GLY A 14 -18.73 -3.72 16.71
CA GLY A 14 -17.86 -2.64 17.16
C GLY A 14 -16.82 -3.17 18.12
N TYR A 15 -15.54 -3.17 17.74
CA TYR A 15 -14.45 -3.55 18.63
C TYR A 15 -13.40 -2.45 18.72
N ASN A 16 -13.40 -1.78 19.87
CA ASN A 16 -12.29 -1.00 20.40
C ASN A 16 -11.09 -1.92 20.58
N TYR A 17 -9.94 -1.57 20.00
CA TYR A 17 -8.66 -2.10 20.43
C TYR A 17 -7.80 -0.97 20.99
N SER A 18 -7.85 -0.84 22.32
CA SER A 18 -6.70 -0.39 23.09
C SER A 18 -5.63 -1.48 22.99
N ASN A 19 -4.48 -1.19 22.39
CA ASN A 19 -3.34 -2.10 22.49
C ASN A 19 -2.07 -1.33 22.82
N GLY A 20 -1.78 -1.26 24.12
CA GLY A 20 -0.43 -1.06 24.62
C GLY A 20 0.36 -2.35 24.40
N GLY A 21 1.53 -2.24 23.77
CA GLY A 21 2.36 -3.42 23.47
C GLY A 21 3.36 -3.13 22.36
N ASN A 22 4.27 -2.20 22.62
CA ASN A 22 5.44 -1.91 21.79
C ASN A 22 6.47 -3.04 21.92
N TRP A 23 6.78 -3.75 20.83
CA TRP A 23 8.08 -4.39 20.63
C TRP A 23 8.43 -4.46 19.13
N TYR A 24 9.73 -4.40 18.87
CA TYR A 24 10.47 -4.57 17.60
C TYR A 24 10.94 -3.29 16.89
N THR A 25 12.14 -2.91 17.33
CA THR A 25 13.18 -2.13 16.69
C THR A 25 13.67 -2.74 15.37
N GLY A 26 13.88 -1.89 14.35
CA GLY A 26 14.77 -2.19 13.23
C GLY A 26 14.11 -2.80 12.00
N GLY A 27 13.37 -1.99 11.25
CA GLY A 27 12.88 -2.33 9.91
C GLY A 27 12.25 -1.11 9.27
N SER A 28 12.82 -0.64 8.16
CA SER A 28 12.46 0.59 7.45
C SER A 28 11.03 0.54 6.92
N ASN A 29 10.08 1.08 7.68
CA ASN A 29 8.68 1.10 7.29
C ASN A 29 8.44 2.35 6.45
N GLY A 30 8.41 2.22 5.12
CA GLY A 30 8.07 3.27 4.15
C GLY A 30 6.58 3.61 4.13
N TRP A 31 6.00 3.96 5.28
CA TRP A 31 4.56 4.16 5.47
C TRP A 31 4.27 5.57 5.94
N THR A 32 3.04 6.03 5.66
CA THR A 32 2.56 7.33 6.12
C THR A 32 1.67 7.23 7.33
N GLY A 33 1.90 8.04 8.37
CA GLY A 33 1.04 8.06 9.55
C GLY A 33 1.47 7.14 10.70
N ASN A 34 2.68 6.58 10.69
CA ASN A 34 3.13 5.68 11.75
C ASN A 34 3.50 6.44 13.02
N THR A 35 3.19 5.88 14.19
CA THR A 35 3.72 6.36 15.47
C THR A 35 5.00 5.59 15.86
N GLY A 36 6.03 6.27 16.35
CA GLY A 36 7.29 5.63 16.79
C GLY A 36 8.55 6.23 16.15
N SER A 37 9.69 5.56 16.33
CA SER A 37 10.99 6.05 15.87
C SER A 37 11.56 5.31 14.66
N GLY A 38 12.40 5.99 13.86
CA GLY A 38 13.15 5.38 12.76
C GLY A 38 12.30 4.99 11.53
N ASN A 39 11.11 5.55 11.37
CA ASN A 39 10.24 5.28 10.23
C ASN A 39 10.73 6.01 8.97
N THR A 40 10.43 5.45 7.80
CA THR A 40 10.70 6.11 6.51
C THR A 40 9.39 6.54 5.84
N GLY A 41 9.35 7.61 5.07
CA GLY A 41 8.12 8.12 4.44
C GLY A 41 7.52 9.33 5.18
N SER A 42 6.28 9.70 4.82
CA SER A 42 5.68 11.00 5.17
C SER A 42 4.58 10.91 6.24
N GLY A 43 4.32 11.96 7.03
CA GLY A 43 3.22 11.93 8.00
C GLY A 43 3.44 11.07 9.25
N ASN A 44 4.65 10.59 9.51
CA ASN A 44 4.98 9.78 10.69
C ASN A 44 5.07 10.65 11.95
N THR A 45 4.62 10.13 13.10
CA THR A 45 4.66 10.79 14.41
C THR A 45 5.68 10.12 15.33
N GLY A 46 6.72 10.81 15.77
CA GLY A 46 7.77 10.29 16.65
C GLY A 46 9.17 10.75 16.22
N SER A 47 10.22 10.04 16.61
CA SER A 47 11.60 10.55 16.50
C SER A 47 12.48 9.84 15.48
N GLY A 48 13.43 10.53 14.85
CA GLY A 48 14.40 9.89 13.96
C GLY A 48 13.81 9.38 12.63
N ASN A 49 12.66 9.91 12.21
CA ASN A 49 11.98 9.49 10.98
C ASN A 49 12.60 10.15 9.75
N THR A 50 12.70 9.43 8.62
CA THR A 50 13.27 9.91 7.36
C THR A 50 12.18 10.05 6.28
N GLY A 51 11.90 11.28 5.83
CA GLY A 51 10.85 11.61 4.86
C GLY A 51 10.19 12.94 5.20
N SER A 52 9.16 13.32 4.46
CA SER A 52 8.56 14.66 4.54
C SER A 52 7.27 14.73 5.36
N GLY A 53 7.00 15.81 6.09
CA GLY A 53 5.71 15.97 6.80
C GLY A 53 5.59 15.13 8.06
N ASN A 54 6.71 14.75 8.68
CA ASN A 54 6.75 13.98 9.92
C ASN A 54 6.63 14.89 11.16
N THR A 55 5.94 14.43 12.20
CA THR A 55 5.68 15.13 13.46
C THR A 55 6.54 14.55 14.60
N GLY A 56 7.48 15.29 15.18
CA GLY A 56 8.30 14.87 16.33
C GLY A 56 9.72 15.48 16.30
N SER A 57 10.72 14.79 16.86
CA SER A 57 12.10 15.28 17.01
C SER A 57 13.12 14.43 16.24
N GLY A 58 14.25 14.99 15.80
CA GLY A 58 15.28 14.18 15.11
C GLY A 58 14.91 13.72 13.69
N ASN A 59 13.87 14.27 13.06
CA ASN A 59 13.36 13.80 11.77
C ASN A 59 14.13 14.43 10.59
N THR A 60 14.49 13.62 9.59
CA THR A 60 15.24 14.05 8.39
C THR A 60 14.31 14.13 7.16
N GLY A 61 14.18 15.30 6.54
CA GLY A 61 13.35 15.52 5.34
C GLY A 61 12.63 16.88 5.33
N ASN A 62 11.78 17.10 4.33
CA ASN A 62 11.11 18.39 4.12
C ASN A 62 9.85 18.53 5.01
N THR A 63 9.49 19.75 5.42
CA THR A 63 8.19 20.06 6.09
C THR A 63 7.90 19.26 7.38
N ASN A 64 8.91 18.89 8.15
CA ASN A 64 8.73 18.20 9.44
C ASN A 64 8.40 19.19 10.57
N SER A 65 7.62 18.78 11.58
CA SER A 65 7.12 19.64 12.67
C SER A 65 7.32 18.96 14.04
N GLY A 66 7.53 19.66 15.16
CA GLY A 66 7.59 19.03 16.51
C GLY A 66 8.71 19.56 17.44
N SER A 67 8.93 18.88 18.58
CA SER A 67 9.84 19.34 19.65
C SER A 67 11.28 19.56 19.16
N ASN A 68 11.76 20.77 19.45
CA ASN A 68 12.67 21.58 18.64
C ASN A 68 14.16 21.21 18.67
N SER A 69 14.53 19.94 18.81
CA SER A 69 15.94 19.50 18.77
C SER A 69 16.11 18.38 17.74
N GLY A 70 16.69 18.71 16.57
CA GLY A 70 17.25 17.73 15.65
C GLY A 70 16.49 17.43 14.35
N ASN A 71 15.45 18.18 13.97
CA ASN A 71 14.85 18.00 12.64
C ASN A 71 15.75 18.62 11.55
N ILE A 72 16.05 17.87 10.47
CA ILE A 72 17.01 18.25 9.42
C ILE A 72 16.29 18.31 8.07
N GLY A 73 16.25 19.46 7.40
CA GLY A 73 15.70 19.63 6.04
C GLY A 73 14.99 20.97 5.80
N SER A 74 14.62 21.26 4.55
CA SER A 74 13.90 22.49 4.17
C SER A 74 12.46 22.51 4.71
N GLY A 75 11.85 23.70 4.79
CA GLY A 75 10.41 23.84 5.12
C GLY A 75 9.96 23.34 6.51
N SER A 76 10.89 22.88 7.35
CA SER A 76 10.59 22.41 8.71
C SER A 76 10.36 23.60 9.63
N ALA A 77 9.19 23.67 10.25
CA ALA A 77 8.84 24.76 11.16
C ALA A 77 9.75 24.71 12.40
N GLY A 78 10.57 25.75 12.60
CA GLY A 78 11.50 25.86 13.75
C GLY A 78 12.98 25.67 13.45
N ASN A 79 13.39 25.48 12.19
CA ASN A 79 14.81 25.35 11.84
C ASN A 79 15.58 26.68 12.07
N THR A 80 16.34 26.76 13.16
CA THR A 80 17.35 27.81 13.41
C THR A 80 18.78 27.29 13.26
N GLY A 81 18.98 26.10 12.70
CA GLY A 81 20.29 25.42 12.62
C GLY A 81 20.81 25.28 11.19
N SER A 82 21.82 26.07 10.85
CA SER A 82 22.69 25.87 9.69
C SER A 82 23.45 24.53 9.82
N GLY A 83 23.04 23.51 9.07
CA GLY A 83 23.72 22.21 8.98
C GLY A 83 24.07 21.89 7.53
N SER A 84 25.37 21.92 7.24
CA SER A 84 25.99 21.75 5.92
C SER A 84 25.67 20.39 5.27
N GLY A 85 25.28 20.39 4.00
CA GLY A 85 25.05 19.17 3.22
C GLY A 85 24.19 19.37 1.97
N SER A 86 24.43 20.45 1.23
CA SER A 86 23.73 20.74 -0.03
C SER A 86 24.68 20.49 -1.21
N THR A 87 24.36 19.53 -2.06
CA THR A 87 24.97 19.42 -3.40
C THR A 87 23.86 19.52 -4.44
N GLY A 88 23.83 20.68 -5.12
CA GLY A 88 23.33 20.99 -6.48
C GLY A 88 21.92 20.52 -6.89
N ASN A 89 21.08 21.29 -7.58
CA ASN A 89 21.32 22.48 -8.41
C ASN A 89 19.97 23.18 -8.66
N ALA A 90 20.05 24.49 -8.88
CA ALA A 90 18.98 25.47 -9.01
C ALA A 90 18.21 25.40 -10.33
N GLY A 91 17.00 26.00 -10.31
CA GLY A 91 16.20 26.30 -11.49
C GLY A 91 14.90 27.05 -11.16
N SER A 92 15.00 28.36 -10.92
CA SER A 92 13.86 29.29 -10.80
C SER A 92 13.03 29.40 -12.08
N GLY A 93 11.71 29.50 -11.93
CA GLY A 93 10.80 29.91 -12.99
C GLY A 93 9.38 30.14 -12.46
N SER A 94 9.10 31.37 -12.04
CA SER A 94 7.77 31.85 -11.66
C SER A 94 6.89 32.04 -12.91
N GLY A 95 5.64 31.57 -12.86
CA GLY A 95 4.66 31.77 -13.93
C GLY A 95 3.27 31.28 -13.50
N SER A 96 2.46 32.19 -12.97
CA SER A 96 1.04 31.98 -12.67
C SER A 96 0.21 31.90 -13.95
N THR A 97 -0.69 30.92 -14.07
CA THR A 97 -2.06 31.12 -14.62
C THR A 97 -2.95 29.88 -14.42
N SER A 98 -4.06 30.13 -13.72
CA SER A 98 -5.40 29.52 -13.72
C SER A 98 -5.70 28.22 -14.48
N GLY A 99 -6.32 27.27 -13.75
CA GLY A 99 -7.47 26.50 -14.22
C GLY A 99 -7.23 25.05 -14.68
N SER A 100 -7.54 24.07 -13.82
CA SER A 100 -8.36 22.90 -14.16
C SER A 100 -8.49 21.97 -12.95
N THR A 101 -9.70 21.90 -12.41
CA THR A 101 -10.16 20.95 -11.41
C THR A 101 -10.15 19.54 -11.99
N GLY A 102 -9.45 18.59 -11.34
CA GLY A 102 -9.63 17.16 -11.57
C GLY A 102 -8.35 16.34 -11.74
N SER A 103 -7.75 15.91 -10.63
CA SER A 103 -6.97 14.65 -10.55
C SER A 103 -6.40 14.49 -9.13
N GLY A 104 -7.18 13.88 -8.24
CA GLY A 104 -6.72 13.41 -6.92
C GLY A 104 -6.69 11.88 -6.80
N SER A 105 -6.96 11.14 -7.88
CA SER A 105 -7.21 9.69 -7.79
C SER A 105 -5.99 8.81 -8.10
N GLY A 106 -4.99 9.33 -8.83
CA GLY A 106 -3.82 8.56 -9.26
C GLY A 106 -2.83 8.25 -8.14
N THR A 107 -2.55 9.22 -7.26
CA THR A 107 -1.62 9.08 -6.14
C THR A 107 -2.16 8.11 -5.09
N THR A 108 -3.42 8.26 -4.66
CA THR A 108 -4.01 7.39 -3.63
C THR A 108 -4.09 5.92 -4.05
N GLN A 109 -4.36 5.62 -5.32
CA GLN A 109 -4.47 4.23 -5.80
C GLN A 109 -3.11 3.51 -5.83
N SER A 110 -2.07 4.16 -6.35
CA SER A 110 -0.71 3.60 -6.36
C SER A 110 -0.13 3.46 -4.94
N ASP A 111 -0.47 4.40 -4.06
CA ASP A 111 -0.05 4.37 -2.66
C ASP A 111 -0.71 3.20 -1.91
N PHE A 112 -1.98 2.91 -2.20
CA PHE A 112 -2.70 1.78 -1.60
C PHE A 112 -2.13 0.43 -2.04
N ALA A 113 -1.83 0.27 -3.33
CA ALA A 113 -1.21 -0.95 -3.85
C ALA A 113 0.14 -1.22 -3.17
N THR A 114 0.98 -0.19 -3.06
CA THR A 114 2.30 -0.29 -2.41
C THR A 114 2.17 -0.68 -0.93
N GLN A 115 1.21 -0.09 -0.20
CA GLN A 115 0.95 -0.44 1.20
C GLN A 115 0.52 -1.90 1.36
N VAL A 116 -0.39 -2.39 0.51
CA VAL A 116 -0.80 -3.81 0.55
C VAL A 116 0.38 -4.74 0.31
N ILE A 117 1.24 -4.46 -0.67
CA ILE A 117 2.44 -5.29 -0.94
C ILE A 117 3.36 -5.35 0.29
N THR A 118 3.55 -4.22 0.98
CA THR A 118 4.32 -4.17 2.22
C THR A 118 3.70 -5.05 3.31
N LEU A 119 2.37 -5.01 3.49
CA LEU A 119 1.67 -5.86 4.46
C LEU A 119 1.79 -7.35 4.13
N VAL A 120 1.66 -7.70 2.86
CA VAL A 120 1.83 -9.08 2.38
C VAL A 120 3.23 -9.58 2.71
N ASN A 121 4.26 -8.79 2.41
CA ASN A 121 5.63 -9.18 2.70
C ASN A 121 5.92 -9.24 4.21
N LYS A 122 5.21 -8.48 5.05
CA LYS A 122 5.26 -8.63 6.51
C LYS A 122 4.70 -9.98 6.97
N GLU A 123 3.52 -10.37 6.48
CA GLU A 123 2.92 -11.68 6.81
C GLU A 123 3.79 -12.84 6.30
N ARG A 124 4.36 -12.71 5.10
CA ARG A 124 5.29 -13.71 4.54
C ARG A 124 6.56 -13.83 5.36
N ALA A 125 7.15 -12.72 5.79
CA ALA A 125 8.32 -12.75 6.66
C ALA A 125 8.00 -13.42 8.02
N ALA A 126 6.83 -13.14 8.60
CA ALA A 126 6.37 -13.80 9.82
C ALA A 126 6.18 -15.32 9.65
N ALA A 127 5.88 -15.77 8.44
CA ALA A 127 5.77 -17.18 8.07
C ALA A 127 7.11 -17.81 7.59
N GLY A 128 8.22 -17.08 7.61
CA GLY A 128 9.52 -17.56 7.13
C GLY A 128 9.64 -17.68 5.61
N LEU A 129 8.79 -16.98 4.86
CA LEU A 129 8.76 -16.99 3.40
C LEU A 129 9.51 -15.80 2.81
N SER A 130 10.07 -15.98 1.61
CA SER A 130 10.70 -14.89 0.86
C SER A 130 9.69 -13.82 0.46
N ALA A 131 10.13 -12.56 0.48
CA ALA A 131 9.34 -11.42 0.02
C ALA A 131 9.04 -11.53 -1.48
N LEU A 132 7.81 -11.16 -1.86
CA LEU A 132 7.38 -11.02 -3.24
C LEU A 132 7.87 -9.70 -3.82
N LYS A 133 8.30 -9.74 -5.08
CA LYS A 133 8.70 -8.56 -5.84
C LYS A 133 7.50 -7.94 -6.52
N SER A 134 7.33 -6.62 -6.40
CA SER A 134 6.31 -5.91 -7.17
C SER A 134 6.60 -6.03 -8.66
N ASP A 135 5.60 -6.43 -9.45
CA ASP A 135 5.67 -6.56 -10.90
C ASP A 135 4.68 -5.59 -11.57
N SER A 136 5.20 -4.76 -12.47
CA SER A 136 4.41 -3.71 -13.12
C SER A 136 3.40 -4.25 -14.14
N LYS A 137 3.67 -5.41 -14.77
CA LYS A 137 2.70 -6.06 -15.66
C LYS A 137 1.58 -6.71 -14.85
N LEU A 138 1.89 -7.39 -13.75
CA LEU A 138 0.87 -7.91 -12.84
C LEU A 138 0.01 -6.80 -12.26
N THR A 139 0.61 -5.66 -11.92
CA THR A 139 -0.14 -4.48 -11.46
C THR A 139 -1.10 -3.96 -12.53
N GLN A 140 -0.71 -4.00 -13.81
CA GLN A 140 -1.60 -3.65 -14.92
C GLN A 140 -2.74 -4.66 -15.08
N VAL A 141 -2.47 -5.96 -14.95
CA VAL A 141 -3.50 -7.01 -14.94
C VAL A 141 -4.50 -6.77 -13.81
N ALA A 142 -4.01 -6.60 -12.58
CA ALA A 142 -4.84 -6.34 -11.41
C ALA A 142 -5.72 -5.10 -11.59
N LEU A 143 -5.16 -4.01 -12.15
CA LEU A 143 -5.90 -2.77 -12.40
C LEU A 143 -6.97 -2.95 -13.47
N ALA A 144 -6.64 -3.65 -14.56
CA ALA A 144 -7.60 -3.94 -15.62
C ALA A 144 -8.74 -4.83 -15.08
N LYS A 145 -8.43 -5.81 -14.24
CA LYS A 145 -9.42 -6.68 -13.60
C LYS A 145 -10.32 -5.92 -12.62
N ALA A 146 -9.75 -5.04 -11.79
CA ALA A 146 -10.51 -4.20 -10.87
C ALA A 146 -11.48 -3.27 -11.62
N LYS A 147 -11.00 -2.64 -12.71
CA LYS A 147 -11.84 -1.82 -13.60
C LYS A 147 -12.94 -2.62 -14.27
N ASP A 148 -12.61 -3.82 -14.75
CA ASP A 148 -13.57 -4.71 -15.41
C ASP A 148 -14.69 -5.12 -14.45
N MET A 149 -14.35 -5.58 -13.24
CA MET A 149 -15.33 -5.88 -12.19
C MET A 149 -16.22 -4.68 -11.84
N TYR A 150 -15.62 -3.50 -11.70
CA TYR A 150 -16.36 -2.29 -11.37
C TYR A 150 -17.30 -1.86 -12.50
N ASN A 151 -16.78 -1.74 -13.73
CA ASN A 151 -17.51 -1.19 -14.87
C ASN A 151 -18.60 -2.16 -15.36
N ASN A 152 -18.36 -3.47 -15.30
CA ASN A 152 -19.30 -4.49 -15.74
C ASN A 152 -20.17 -5.05 -14.59
N ASN A 153 -20.15 -4.40 -13.41
CA ASN A 153 -21.02 -4.71 -12.27
C ASN A 153 -21.01 -6.17 -11.83
N TYR A 154 -19.84 -6.81 -11.83
CA TYR A 154 -19.69 -8.19 -11.37
C TYR A 154 -18.58 -8.31 -10.32
N PHE A 155 -18.55 -9.44 -9.61
CA PHE A 155 -17.51 -9.74 -8.64
C PHE A 155 -17.23 -11.25 -8.66
N ASP A 156 -16.33 -11.65 -9.55
CA ASP A 156 -15.96 -13.05 -9.79
C ASP A 156 -14.52 -13.10 -10.32
N HIS A 157 -13.84 -14.22 -10.12
CA HIS A 157 -12.51 -14.49 -10.68
C HIS A 157 -12.56 -14.53 -12.23
N ASN A 158 -13.62 -15.09 -12.80
CA ASN A 158 -13.81 -15.13 -14.24
C ASN A 158 -14.38 -13.81 -14.75
N SER A 159 -13.64 -13.17 -15.65
CA SER A 159 -14.08 -11.98 -16.35
C SER A 159 -14.97 -12.35 -17.54
N PRO A 160 -16.12 -11.68 -17.73
CA PRO A 160 -16.91 -11.81 -18.95
C PRO A 160 -16.20 -11.20 -20.17
N THR A 161 -15.22 -10.31 -19.95
CA THR A 161 -14.45 -9.62 -20.99
C THR A 161 -13.15 -10.36 -21.33
N TYR A 162 -12.42 -10.79 -20.31
CA TYR A 162 -11.04 -11.28 -20.41
C TYR A 162 -10.90 -12.79 -20.17
N GLY A 163 -11.96 -13.49 -19.73
CA GLY A 163 -11.90 -14.90 -19.39
C GLY A 163 -11.37 -15.15 -17.98
N SER A 164 -10.69 -16.28 -17.78
CA SER A 164 -10.08 -16.60 -16.48
C SER A 164 -8.92 -15.64 -16.14
N PRO A 165 -8.49 -15.55 -14.87
CA PRO A 165 -7.29 -14.78 -14.50
C PRO A 165 -6.05 -15.18 -15.32
N PHE A 166 -5.95 -16.47 -15.67
CA PHE A 166 -4.87 -17.01 -16.52
C PHE A 166 -4.93 -16.49 -17.96
N ASP A 167 -6.13 -16.43 -18.55
CA ASP A 167 -6.33 -15.85 -19.89
C ASP A 167 -5.94 -14.37 -19.88
N MET A 168 -6.29 -13.67 -18.82
CA MET A 168 -5.98 -12.26 -18.65
C MET A 168 -4.47 -12.02 -18.50
N MET A 169 -3.78 -12.79 -17.63
CA MET A 169 -2.32 -12.73 -17.52
C MET A 169 -1.63 -12.99 -18.87
N LYS A 170 -2.11 -13.99 -19.63
CA LYS A 170 -1.59 -14.30 -20.96
C LYS A 170 -1.77 -13.15 -21.96
N GLN A 171 -2.96 -12.52 -21.98
CA GLN A 171 -3.26 -11.37 -22.84
C GLN A 171 -2.34 -10.18 -22.55
N PHE A 172 -1.92 -10.01 -21.29
CA PHE A 172 -1.00 -8.96 -20.86
C PHE A 172 0.48 -9.36 -20.99
N GLY A 173 0.77 -10.53 -21.58
CA GLY A 173 2.14 -11.00 -21.81
C GLY A 173 2.90 -11.31 -20.52
N VAL A 174 2.19 -11.81 -19.50
CA VAL A 174 2.76 -12.34 -18.26
C VAL A 174 3.02 -13.83 -18.44
N SER A 175 4.23 -14.27 -18.11
CA SER A 175 4.63 -15.68 -18.11
C SER A 175 4.79 -16.16 -16.66
N TYR A 176 4.34 -17.38 -16.37
CA TYR A 176 4.35 -17.94 -15.02
C TYR A 176 4.30 -19.47 -15.06
N SER A 177 4.77 -20.12 -14.00
CA SER A 177 4.56 -21.54 -13.71
C SER A 177 3.47 -21.73 -12.65
N TYR A 178 3.35 -20.76 -11.74
CA TYR A 178 2.31 -20.69 -10.73
C TYR A 178 1.64 -19.32 -10.79
N ALA A 179 0.33 -19.28 -10.63
CA ALA A 179 -0.42 -18.03 -10.52
C ALA A 179 -1.58 -18.16 -9.54
N GLY A 180 -1.94 -17.04 -8.91
CA GLY A 180 -3.07 -16.96 -7.99
C GLY A 180 -3.63 -15.54 -7.94
N GLU A 181 -4.92 -15.44 -7.58
CA GLU A 181 -5.64 -14.19 -7.50
C GLU A 181 -6.38 -14.09 -6.15
N ASN A 182 -6.34 -12.92 -5.54
CA ASN A 182 -7.21 -12.52 -4.44
C ASN A 182 -8.01 -11.28 -4.86
N ILE A 183 -9.34 -11.34 -4.72
CA ILE A 183 -10.25 -10.21 -4.98
C ILE A 183 -10.98 -9.81 -3.71
N ALA A 184 -11.26 -8.51 -3.55
CA ALA A 184 -12.10 -8.01 -2.45
C ALA A 184 -12.89 -6.77 -2.89
N LYS A 185 -13.99 -6.48 -2.19
CA LYS A 185 -14.85 -5.32 -2.48
C LYS A 185 -15.40 -4.73 -1.18
N GLY A 186 -15.34 -3.40 -1.08
CA GLY A 186 -15.93 -2.61 0.01
C GLY A 186 -14.97 -2.21 1.12
N GLN A 187 -13.77 -2.79 1.20
CA GLN A 187 -12.74 -2.36 2.16
C GLN A 187 -12.18 -1.00 1.75
N GLN A 188 -12.11 -0.07 2.71
CA GLN A 188 -11.81 1.33 2.44
C GLN A 188 -10.32 1.66 2.42
N ASN A 189 -9.46 0.76 2.91
CA ASN A 189 -8.03 1.01 3.02
C ASN A 189 -7.21 -0.31 2.99
N PRO A 190 -5.88 -0.22 2.78
CA PRO A 190 -4.97 -1.37 2.71
C PRO A 190 -5.03 -2.31 3.92
N GLN A 191 -5.12 -1.76 5.14
CA GLN A 191 -5.16 -2.57 6.35
C GLN A 191 -6.44 -3.41 6.42
N ALA A 192 -7.58 -2.80 6.10
CA ALA A 192 -8.88 -3.47 6.12
C ALA A 192 -8.95 -4.62 5.11
N VAL A 193 -8.44 -4.43 3.88
CA VAL A 193 -8.40 -5.50 2.88
C VAL A 193 -7.43 -6.61 3.26
N MET A 194 -6.28 -6.26 3.82
CA MET A 194 -5.32 -7.25 4.29
C MET A 194 -5.90 -8.12 5.41
N THR A 195 -6.53 -7.53 6.41
CA THR A 195 -7.22 -8.27 7.48
C THR A 195 -8.31 -9.18 6.91
N ALA A 196 -9.10 -8.71 5.94
CA ALA A 196 -10.13 -9.52 5.30
C ALA A 196 -9.55 -10.73 4.56
N TRP A 197 -8.44 -10.55 3.82
CA TRP A 197 -7.76 -11.67 3.16
C TRP A 197 -7.12 -12.64 4.13
N MET A 198 -6.43 -12.17 5.18
CA MET A 198 -5.79 -13.07 6.16
C MET A 198 -6.78 -13.88 7.01
N ASN A 199 -8.01 -13.38 7.18
CA ASN A 199 -9.08 -14.11 7.86
C ASN A 199 -9.81 -15.13 6.96
N SER A 200 -9.54 -15.13 5.65
CA SER A 200 -10.06 -16.11 4.70
C SER A 200 -9.00 -17.16 4.39
N SER A 201 -9.30 -18.44 4.64
CA SER A 201 -8.33 -19.53 4.43
C SER A 201 -7.82 -19.59 2.99
N GLY A 202 -8.69 -19.41 2.00
CA GLY A 202 -8.30 -19.41 0.58
C GLY A 202 -7.39 -18.24 0.22
N HIS A 203 -7.75 -17.01 0.62
CA HIS A 203 -6.94 -15.83 0.32
C HIS A 203 -5.60 -15.83 1.05
N LYS A 204 -5.59 -16.27 2.32
CA LYS A 204 -4.38 -16.47 3.11
C LYS A 204 -3.45 -17.50 2.48
N ALA A 205 -4.00 -18.60 1.94
CA ALA A 205 -3.20 -19.62 1.26
C ALA A 205 -2.47 -19.05 0.03
N ASN A 206 -3.10 -18.13 -0.71
CA ASN A 206 -2.42 -17.42 -1.80
C ASN A 206 -1.29 -16.50 -1.28
N ILE A 207 -1.57 -15.67 -0.28
CA ILE A 207 -0.58 -14.75 0.32
C ILE A 207 0.65 -15.49 0.85
N LEU A 208 0.44 -16.65 1.49
CA LEU A 208 1.49 -17.49 2.08
C LEU A 208 1.93 -18.63 1.16
N GLY A 209 1.58 -18.59 -0.14
CA GLY A 209 2.03 -19.57 -1.11
C GLY A 209 3.55 -19.48 -1.33
N GLY A 210 4.27 -20.58 -1.07
CA GLY A 210 5.73 -20.63 -1.21
C GLY A 210 6.24 -20.59 -2.65
N ASN A 211 5.37 -20.90 -3.62
CA ASN A 211 5.74 -20.97 -5.05
C ASN A 211 5.75 -19.61 -5.74
N TYR A 212 5.28 -18.54 -5.09
CA TYR A 212 5.21 -17.21 -5.69
C TYR A 212 6.46 -16.39 -5.42
N SER A 213 6.90 -15.64 -6.44
CA SER A 213 8.03 -14.70 -6.38
C SER A 213 7.64 -13.25 -6.69
N SER A 214 6.49 -13.05 -7.35
CA SER A 214 6.05 -11.75 -7.86
C SER A 214 4.61 -11.46 -7.44
N ILE A 215 4.29 -10.17 -7.31
CA ILE A 215 2.97 -9.67 -6.92
C ILE A 215 2.61 -8.41 -7.72
N GLY A 216 1.35 -8.29 -8.13
CA GLY A 216 0.74 -7.03 -8.55
C GLY A 216 -0.49 -6.75 -7.71
N VAL A 217 -0.73 -5.49 -7.35
CA VAL A 217 -1.92 -5.09 -6.58
C VAL A 217 -2.54 -3.86 -7.21
N ALA A 218 -3.87 -3.81 -7.25
CA ALA A 218 -4.59 -2.63 -7.66
C ALA A 218 -5.83 -2.38 -6.80
N TYR A 219 -6.17 -1.10 -6.68
CA TYR A 219 -7.42 -0.62 -6.11
C TYR A 219 -8.12 0.27 -7.12
N TYR A 220 -9.41 0.02 -7.36
CA TYR A 220 -10.24 0.86 -8.22
C TYR A 220 -11.67 0.93 -7.66
N ASN A 221 -12.09 2.12 -7.23
CA ASN A 221 -13.46 2.42 -6.79
C ASN A 221 -14.07 1.38 -5.83
N GLY A 222 -13.35 1.02 -4.77
CA GLY A 222 -13.84 0.06 -3.77
C GLY A 222 -13.55 -1.40 -4.10
N VAL A 223 -12.95 -1.70 -5.26
CA VAL A 223 -12.55 -3.05 -5.70
C VAL A 223 -11.04 -3.21 -5.56
N TRP A 224 -10.62 -4.31 -4.95
CA TRP A 224 -9.23 -4.69 -4.76
C TRP A 224 -8.93 -5.96 -5.54
N VAL A 225 -7.78 -5.98 -6.20
CA VAL A 225 -7.24 -7.16 -6.87
C VAL A 225 -5.77 -7.31 -6.51
N GLN A 226 -5.39 -8.53 -6.18
CA GLN A 226 -4.03 -8.94 -5.93
C GLN A 226 -3.73 -10.18 -6.77
N GLU A 227 -2.69 -10.07 -7.59
CA GLU A 227 -2.22 -11.11 -8.50
C GLU A 227 -0.84 -11.61 -8.05
N PHE A 228 -0.62 -12.91 -8.14
CA PHE A 228 0.63 -13.55 -7.77
C PHE A 228 1.17 -14.36 -8.94
N THR A 229 2.49 -14.38 -9.13
CA THR A 229 3.15 -15.35 -10.01
C THR A 229 4.46 -15.88 -9.45
N GLY A 230 4.89 -17.04 -9.95
CA GLY A 230 6.21 -17.64 -9.75
C GLY A 230 6.55 -18.67 -10.81
#